data_AF-A0A6L7Z4I1-F1
#
_entry.id   AF-A0A6L7Z4I1-F1
#
_cell.length_a   1.000
_cell.length_b   1.000
_cell.length_c   1.000
_cell.angle_alpha   90.00
_cell.angle_beta   90.00
_cell.angle_gamma   90.00
#
_symmetry.space_group_name_H-M   'P 1'
#
loop_
_entity.id
_entity.type
_entity.pdbx_description
1 polymer ?
#
loop_
_entity_poly.entity_id
_entity_poly.type
_entity_poly.pdbx_seq_one_letter_code
_entity_poly.pdbx_strand_id
1 'polypeptide(L)'
;MENSSALLLRFFACLVRHRIEILGIACTNPAGSPVYEMELSVRADADHVRRAVKQIGAFVGVVEIDYRMEEDDAPQVPSSRGGS
;
A
#
# COMPACT_ATOMS: atom_id res chain seq x y z
N MET A 1 -9.55 -8.10 -6.53
CA MET A 1 -8.89 -7.84 -7.83
C MET A 1 -9.09 -9.04 -8.78
N GLU A 2 -9.39 -8.85 -10.06
CA GLU A 2 -9.47 -9.94 -11.05
C GLU A 2 -8.12 -10.65 -11.23
N ASN A 3 -8.16 -11.95 -11.56
CA ASN A 3 -6.97 -12.76 -11.81
C ASN A 3 -6.29 -12.44 -13.15
N SER A 4 -5.59 -11.30 -13.21
CA SER A 4 -4.90 -10.87 -14.42
C SER A 4 -3.47 -10.42 -14.12
N SER A 5 -2.49 -11.12 -14.70
CA SER A 5 -1.07 -10.74 -14.59
C SER A 5 -0.80 -9.32 -15.11
N ALA A 6 -1.59 -8.83 -16.08
CA ALA A 6 -1.48 -7.46 -16.58
C ALA A 6 -1.95 -6.43 -15.55
N LEU A 7 -2.96 -6.77 -14.75
CA LEU A 7 -3.45 -5.90 -13.67
C LEU A 7 -2.43 -5.82 -12.52
N LEU A 8 -1.82 -6.95 -12.16
CA LEU A 8 -0.72 -7.00 -11.19
C LEU A 8 0.48 -6.13 -11.62
N LEU A 9 0.89 -6.18 -12.88
CA LEU A 9 1.98 -5.34 -13.38
C LEU A 9 1.65 -3.85 -13.33
N ARG A 10 0.41 -3.47 -13.70
CA ARG A 10 -0.05 -2.07 -13.60
C ARG A 10 -0.10 -1.59 -12.16
N PHE A 11 -0.54 -2.46 -11.26
CA PHE A 11 -0.56 -2.22 -9.82
C PHE A 11 0.86 -1.91 -9.31
N PHE A 12 1.85 -2.78 -9.55
CA PHE A 12 3.23 -2.55 -9.11
C PHE A 12 3.87 -1.31 -9.76
N ALA A 13 3.62 -1.07 -11.05
CA ALA A 13 4.09 0.13 -11.72
C ALA A 13 3.54 1.41 -11.08
N CYS A 14 2.29 1.38 -10.60
CA CYS A 14 1.69 2.49 -9.88
C CYS A 14 2.40 2.74 -8.54
N LEU A 15 2.68 1.69 -7.76
CA LEU A 15 3.39 1.82 -6.49
C LEU A 15 4.79 2.45 -6.68
N VAL A 16 5.55 1.95 -7.67
CA VAL A 16 6.89 2.48 -8.00
C VAL A 16 6.81 3.95 -8.41
N ARG A 17 5.84 4.33 -9.25
CA ARG A 17 5.63 5.72 -9.69
C ARG A 17 5.40 6.68 -8.51
N HIS A 18 4.72 6.23 -7.46
CA HIS A 18 4.44 7.03 -6.25
C HIS A 18 5.51 6.86 -5.16
N ARG A 19 6.64 6.22 -5.44
CA ARG A 19 7.73 5.99 -4.47
C ARG A 19 7.25 5.24 -3.23
N ILE A 20 6.38 4.25 -3.41
CA ILE A 20 5.89 3.40 -2.34
C ILE A 20 6.80 2.19 -2.23
N GLU A 21 7.45 2.03 -1.07
CA GLU A 21 8.27 0.86 -0.75
C GLU A 21 7.36 -0.28 -0.27
N ILE A 22 7.53 -1.48 -0.84
CA ILE A 22 6.75 -2.66 -0.45
C ILE A 22 7.55 -3.43 0.62
N LEU A 23 6.93 -3.65 1.77
CA LEU A 23 7.50 -4.40 2.90
C LEU A 23 7.06 -5.86 2.87
N GLY A 24 5.83 -6.13 2.41
CA GLY A 24 5.25 -7.47 2.36
C GLY A 24 4.04 -7.53 1.43
N ILE A 25 3.79 -8.70 0.87
CA ILE A 25 2.66 -8.99 -0.01
C ILE A 25 2.08 -10.34 0.39
N ALA A 26 0.77 -10.38 0.63
CA ALA A 26 0.01 -11.60 0.75
C ALA A 26 -1.12 -11.60 -0.29
N CYS A 27 -1.28 -12.74 -0.97
CA CYS A 27 -2.34 -12.93 -1.96
C CYS A 27 -3.17 -14.14 -1.57
N THR A 28 -4.47 -13.95 -1.42
CA THR A 28 -5.43 -15.00 -1.16
C THR A 28 -6.40 -15.10 -2.34
N ASN A 29 -6.70 -16.32 -2.77
CA ASN A 29 -7.77 -16.58 -3.72
C ASN A 29 -8.84 -17.42 -3.01
N PRO A 30 -9.92 -16.79 -2.52
CA PRO A 30 -11.01 -17.52 -1.88
C PRO A 30 -11.58 -18.56 -2.84
N ALA A 31 -11.80 -19.79 -2.35
CA ALA A 31 -12.26 -20.89 -3.20
C ALA A 31 -13.60 -20.54 -3.87
N GLY A 32 -13.64 -20.63 -5.21
CA GLY A 32 -14.82 -20.29 -6.00
C GLY A 32 -15.01 -18.79 -6.27
N SER A 33 -14.09 -17.93 -5.82
CA SER A 33 -14.10 -16.51 -6.14
C SER A 33 -13.35 -16.22 -7.45
N PRO A 34 -13.91 -15.40 -8.36
CA PRO A 34 -13.14 -14.85 -9.49
C PRO A 34 -12.23 -13.68 -9.06
N VAL A 35 -12.27 -13.30 -7.78
CA VAL A 35 -11.60 -12.14 -7.19
C VAL A 35 -10.52 -12.61 -6.23
N TYR A 36 -9.30 -12.15 -6.45
CA TYR A 36 -8.16 -12.25 -5.55
C TYR A 36 -8.21 -11.13 -4.52
N GLU A 37 -7.93 -11.48 -3.28
CA GLU A 37 -7.61 -10.55 -2.21
C GLU A 37 -6.10 -10.38 -2.16
N MET A 38 -5.65 -9.14 -2.04
CA MET A 38 -4.23 -8.80 -1.93
C MET A 38 -4.06 -7.83 -0.77
N GLU A 39 -3.24 -8.24 0.19
CA GLU A 39 -2.83 -7.40 1.30
C GLU A 39 -1.38 -6.96 1.07
N LEU A 40 -1.13 -5.66 1.26
CA LEU A 40 0.21 -5.10 1.14
C LEU A 40 0.56 -4.30 2.39
N SER A 41 1.72 -4.60 2.94
CA SER A 41 2.41 -3.74 3.90
C SER A 41 3.38 -2.85 3.12
N VAL A 42 3.28 -1.53 3.30
CA VAL A 42 4.09 -0.55 2.55
C VAL A 42 4.67 0.52 3.47
N ARG A 43 5.77 1.14 3.04
CA ARG A 43 6.32 2.37 3.63
C ARG A 43 6.26 3.48 2.59
N ALA A 44 5.58 4.57 2.92
CA ALA A 44 5.46 5.75 2.07
C ALA A 44 4.88 6.95 2.83
N ASP A 45 5.07 8.14 2.26
CA ASP A 45 4.36 9.34 2.71
C ASP A 45 2.84 9.18 2.52
N ALA A 46 2.05 9.71 3.46
CA ALA A 46 0.60 9.58 3.43
C ALA A 46 -0.02 10.11 2.12
N ASP A 47 0.52 11.21 1.59
CA ASP A 47 0.07 11.76 0.30
C ASP A 47 0.36 10.84 -0.89
N HIS A 48 1.46 10.11 -0.86
CA HIS A 48 1.83 9.17 -1.91
C HIS A 48 0.88 7.98 -1.92
N VAL A 49 0.56 7.45 -0.74
CA VAL A 49 -0.42 6.37 -0.57
C VAL A 49 -1.79 6.83 -1.06
N ARG A 50 -2.28 8.01 -0.63
CA ARG A 50 -3.57 8.55 -1.07
C ARG A 50 -3.68 8.67 -2.60
N ARG A 51 -2.63 9.17 -3.26
CA ARG A 51 -2.60 9.30 -4.73
C ARG A 51 -2.55 7.94 -5.43
N ALA A 52 -1.76 7.01 -4.91
CA ALA A 52 -1.68 5.66 -5.46
C ALA A 52 -3.00 4.90 -5.34
N VAL A 53 -3.63 4.91 -4.16
CA VAL A 53 -4.94 4.26 -3.92
C VAL A 53 -5.99 4.80 -4.88
N LYS A 54 -6.10 6.13 -5.02
CA LYS A 54 -7.03 6.75 -5.97
C LYS A 54 -6.79 6.30 -7.41
N GLN A 55 -5.53 6.17 -7.82
CA GLN A 55 -5.18 5.75 -9.18
C GLN A 55 -5.45 4.26 -9.41
N ILE A 56 -5.10 3.40 -8.45
CA ILE A 56 -5.29 1.95 -8.54
C ILE A 56 -6.78 1.60 -8.50
N GLY A 57 -7.58 2.28 -7.68
CA GLY A 57 -9.03 2.10 -7.63
C GLY A 57 -9.75 2.43 -8.94
N ALA A 58 -9.09 3.15 -9.86
CA ALA A 58 -9.61 3.41 -11.21
C ALA A 58 -9.24 2.33 -12.24
N PHE A 59 -8.46 1.31 -11.87
CA PHE A 59 -8.09 0.23 -12.79
C PHE A 59 -9.25 -0.75 -12.97
N VAL A 60 -9.54 -1.09 -14.23
CA VAL A 60 -10.48 -2.17 -14.55
C VAL A 60 -9.98 -3.48 -13.93
N GLY A 61 -10.85 -4.14 -13.16
CA GLY A 61 -10.56 -5.37 -12.42
C GLY A 61 -10.16 -5.16 -10.95
N VAL A 62 -10.03 -3.91 -10.48
CA VAL A 62 -10.00 -3.62 -9.04
C VAL A 62 -11.42 -3.40 -8.56
N VAL A 63 -11.83 -4.17 -7.55
CA VAL A 63 -13.21 -4.15 -7.03
C VAL A 63 -13.31 -3.18 -5.86
N GLU A 64 -12.35 -3.27 -4.93
CA GLU A 64 -12.31 -2.47 -3.71
C GLU A 64 -10.86 -2.34 -3.24
N ILE A 65 -10.55 -1.24 -2.55
CA ILE A 65 -9.27 -1.01 -1.87
C ILE A 65 -9.56 -0.34 -0.54
N ASP A 66 -9.17 -1.02 0.54
CA ASP A 66 -9.07 -0.42 1.86
C ASP A 66 -7.60 -0.23 2.22
N TYR A 67 -7.31 0.84 2.96
CA TYR A 67 -5.99 1.05 3.54
C TYR A 67 -6.12 1.69 4.92
N ARG A 68 -5.17 1.32 5.79
CA ARG A 68 -5.00 1.91 7.10
C ARG A 68 -3.57 2.44 7.19
N MET A 69 -3.42 3.61 7.83
CA MET A 69 -2.11 4.14 8.18
C MET A 69 -1.84 3.84 9.65
N GLU A 70 -0.69 3.26 9.93
CA GLU A 70 -0.17 3.16 11.29
C GLU A 70 0.79 4.33 11.49
N GLU A 71 0.56 5.13 12.54
CA GLU A 71 1.50 6.18 12.91
C GLU A 71 2.76 5.52 13.48
N ASP A 72 3.92 5.88 12.92
CA ASP A 72 5.22 5.46 13.42
C ASP A 72 5.44 6.16 14.77
N ASP A 73 5.20 5.44 15.87
CA ASP A 73 5.42 5.92 17.23
C ASP A 73 6.93 6.01 17.48
N ALA A 74 7.56 7.03 16.88
CA ALA A 74 8.97 7.28 17.07
C ALA A 74 9.18 7.62 18.55
N PRO A 75 10.04 6.89 19.30
CA PRO A 75 10.31 7.23 20.68
C PRO A 75 10.81 8.68 20.73
N GLN A 76 10.04 9.54 21.40
CA GLN A 76 10.44 10.93 21.65
C GLN A 76 11.72 10.88 22.49
N VAL A 77 12.87 11.11 21.85
CA VAL A 77 14.12 11.30 22.58
C VAL A 77 13.99 12.65 23.30
N PRO A 78 13.98 12.72 24.63
CA PRO A 78 13.97 14.01 25.31
C PRO A 78 15.26 14.74 24.95
N SER A 79 15.12 15.89 24.28
CA SER A 79 16.23 16.80 23.99
C SER A 79 16.79 17.34 25.30
N SER A 80 17.75 16.61 25.88
CA SER A 80 18.50 17.06 27.05
C SER A 80 19.64 17.95 26.58
N ARG A 81 19.34 19.23 26.31
CA ARG A 81 20.33 20.29 26.17
C ARG A 81 20.20 21.25 27.35
N GLY A 82 21.14 21.13 28.27
CA GLY A 82 21.37 22.03 29.40
C GLY A 82 22.40 21.36 30.31
N GLY A 83 23.65 21.79 30.41
CA GLY A 83 24.20 23.11 30.21
C GLY A 83 24.80 23.56 31.54
N SER A 84 26.08 23.29 31.74
CA SER A 84 27.13 24.06 32.46
C SER A 84 28.26 23.12 32.86
#